data_AF-A0A238V3D9-F1
#
_entry.id   AF-A0A238V3D9-F1
#
_cell.length_a   1.000
_cell.length_b   1.000
_cell.length_c   1.000
_cell.angle_alpha   90.00
_cell.angle_beta   90.00
_cell.angle_gamma   90.00
#
_symmetry.space_group_name_H-M   'P 1'
#
loop_
_entity.id
_entity.type
_entity.pdbx_description
1 polymer ?
#
loop_
_entity_poly.entity_id
_entity_poly.type
_entity_poly.pdbx_seq_one_letter_code
_entity_poly.pdbx_strand_id
1 'polypeptide(L)'
;MRVRDHGNGKLWADAMSHALSERFGRWAVGWRWAHDEGDFDGGPVGGWCCPRHSITTPEETLAHVVAALCEWRAWLESLADWFEAYPLRSTAVADQRILWEMAVRKLIWQVVDRTGHGSGWYGHCEQVLNWFLQRWHVAADVAQALVAEAIGGRFHSWTSPGTVLVGDIAEQLALSLPGDPVEPDSCGPALDHLERWLAARGAVPWQDASDGGGDDPVTPSHDGAVEDILAFDGAIEPARAEGMLAALELVRTDATRGAPLTFERLQGWQQHVLGTSRPPPFRSSPAFAKGGRERYGIGPDTRSRLDACLAESAHDSERPLSLTARAARAYLDICFFHPFDDGNARAAFLALIFILAREGVALDDVSLLRRVSFQADDPREPLILTRSINISLSLTRRRLSSQGYRE
;
A
#
# COMPACT_ATOMS: atom_id res chain seq x y z
N MET A 1 3.33 35.33 11.87
CA MET A 1 3.33 33.92 12.34
C MET A 1 2.94 33.05 11.14
N ARG A 2 3.79 33.08 10.10
CA ARG A 2 4.69 32.00 9.62
C ARG A 2 3.96 30.78 9.06
N VAL A 3 3.87 30.77 7.73
CA VAL A 3 3.90 29.64 6.79
C VAL A 3 4.23 28.32 7.50
N ARG A 4 3.20 27.51 7.78
CA ARG A 4 3.38 26.11 8.15
C ARG A 4 3.76 25.34 6.88
N ASP A 5 4.82 24.56 7.00
CA ASP A 5 5.37 23.69 5.98
C ASP A 5 4.29 22.69 5.52
N HIS A 6 3.96 22.69 4.23
CA HIS A 6 2.82 21.94 3.69
C HIS A 6 2.97 20.42 3.92
N GLY A 7 4.22 19.93 4.04
CA GLY A 7 4.51 18.52 4.32
C GLY A 7 4.09 18.08 5.72
N ASN A 8 4.30 18.93 6.74
CA ASN A 8 4.03 18.57 8.13
C ASN A 8 2.54 18.41 8.45
N GLY A 9 1.68 19.24 7.84
CA GLY A 9 0.23 19.12 8.01
C GLY A 9 -0.34 17.84 7.40
N LYS A 10 0.18 17.43 6.24
CA LYS A 10 -0.24 16.20 5.56
C LYS A 10 0.18 14.96 6.36
N LEU A 11 1.43 14.93 6.84
CA LEU A 11 1.93 13.85 7.69
C LEU A 11 1.11 13.69 8.98
N TRP A 12 0.74 14.79 9.64
CA TRP A 12 -0.13 14.75 10.81
C TRP A 12 -1.50 14.15 10.51
N ALA A 13 -2.11 14.53 9.39
CA ALA A 13 -3.43 14.05 9.01
C ALA A 13 -3.40 12.57 8.58
N ASP A 14 -2.30 12.11 7.96
CA ASP A 14 -2.06 10.69 7.64
C ASP A 14 -1.93 9.86 8.93
N ALA A 15 -1.17 10.35 9.92
CA ALA A 15 -1.04 9.72 11.23
C ALA A 15 -2.39 9.64 11.96
N MET A 16 -3.18 10.70 11.93
CA MET A 16 -4.54 10.70 12.49
C MET A 16 -5.43 9.64 11.82
N SER A 17 -5.33 9.49 10.49
CA SER A 17 -6.07 8.46 9.75
C SER A 17 -5.68 7.05 10.17
N HIS A 18 -4.38 6.82 10.44
CA HIS A 18 -3.90 5.55 10.96
C HIS A 18 -4.45 5.28 12.37
N ALA A 19 -4.34 6.24 13.29
CA ALA A 19 -4.83 6.12 14.66
C ALA A 19 -6.35 5.85 14.72
N LEU A 20 -7.13 6.52 13.88
CA LEU A 20 -8.57 6.28 13.76
C LEU A 20 -8.85 4.87 13.19
N SER A 21 -8.09 4.43 12.18
CA SER A 21 -8.22 3.09 11.61
C SER A 21 -7.84 1.98 12.59
N GLU A 22 -6.84 2.19 13.44
CA GLU A 22 -6.47 1.21 14.48
C GLU A 22 -7.55 1.11 15.55
N ARG A 23 -8.08 2.26 16.01
CA ARG A 23 -9.06 2.29 17.09
C ARG A 23 -10.46 1.86 16.66
N PHE A 24 -10.92 2.33 15.51
CA PHE A 24 -12.30 2.15 15.05
C PHE A 24 -12.42 1.16 13.88
N GLY A 25 -11.30 0.77 13.26
CA GLY A 25 -11.26 -0.11 12.11
C GLY A 25 -11.14 0.64 10.78
N ARG A 26 -10.91 -0.13 9.71
CA ARG A 26 -10.62 0.37 8.35
C ARG A 26 -11.66 1.32 7.77
N TRP A 27 -12.91 1.23 8.22
CA TRP A 27 -13.95 2.12 7.74
C TRP A 27 -13.58 3.57 8.00
N ALA A 28 -12.84 3.89 9.07
CA ALA A 28 -12.53 5.27 9.44
C ALA A 28 -11.62 6.02 8.45
N VAL A 29 -10.94 5.34 7.51
CA VAL A 29 -9.93 5.92 6.62
C VAL A 29 -10.50 7.00 5.68
N GLY A 30 -11.79 6.97 5.35
CA GLY A 30 -12.44 7.92 4.44
C GLY A 30 -12.77 9.29 5.06
N TRP A 31 -12.47 9.53 6.35
CA TRP A 31 -12.84 10.78 7.04
C TRP A 31 -12.25 12.06 6.42
N ARG A 32 -11.20 11.95 5.57
CA ARG A 32 -10.56 13.09 4.88
C ARG A 32 -10.95 13.22 3.41
N TRP A 33 -11.89 12.43 2.91
CA TRP A 33 -12.41 12.55 1.55
C TRP A 33 -13.29 13.78 1.46
N ALA A 34 -12.61 14.90 1.39
CA ALA A 34 -13.16 16.23 1.43
C ALA A 34 -13.94 16.53 0.15
N HIS A 35 -14.97 17.36 0.27
CA HIS A 35 -15.61 17.96 -0.88
C HIS A 35 -14.61 18.73 -1.74
N ASP A 36 -14.83 18.66 -3.06
CA ASP A 36 -14.11 19.43 -4.08
C ASP A 36 -12.59 19.31 -3.91
N GLU A 37 -11.83 20.38 -4.17
CA GLU A 37 -10.37 20.43 -4.15
C GLU A 37 -9.74 20.32 -2.74
N GLY A 38 -10.38 19.59 -1.83
CA GLY A 38 -9.86 19.28 -0.51
C GLY A 38 -8.76 18.20 -0.52
N ASP A 39 -8.44 17.70 0.67
CA ASP A 39 -7.29 16.81 0.97
C ASP A 39 -7.24 15.58 0.06
N PHE A 40 -8.38 14.91 -0.07
CA PHE A 40 -8.65 13.88 -1.07
C PHE A 40 -9.90 14.30 -1.84
N ASP A 41 -9.66 14.81 -3.05
CA ASP A 41 -10.62 15.50 -3.90
C ASP A 41 -11.93 14.72 -4.16
N GLY A 42 -13.05 15.43 -4.21
CA GLY A 42 -14.34 14.93 -4.68
C GLY A 42 -15.05 13.93 -3.78
N GLY A 43 -14.66 13.92 -2.51
CA GLY A 43 -15.28 13.09 -1.50
C GLY A 43 -16.56 13.68 -0.91
N PRO A 44 -17.26 12.92 -0.06
CA PRO A 44 -18.54 13.31 0.50
C PRO A 44 -18.43 14.07 1.83
N VAL A 45 -17.23 14.36 2.34
CA VAL A 45 -17.03 14.91 3.69
C VAL A 45 -16.86 16.43 3.62
N GLY A 46 -17.72 17.19 4.31
CA GLY A 46 -17.63 18.64 4.41
C GLY A 46 -16.93 19.13 5.68
N GLY A 47 -16.88 18.31 6.73
CA GLY A 47 -16.27 18.64 8.02
C GLY A 47 -14.74 18.83 7.97
N TRP A 48 -14.09 18.41 6.88
CA TRP A 48 -12.66 18.53 6.63
C TRP A 48 -12.43 19.07 5.21
N CYS A 49 -11.57 20.09 5.06
CA CYS A 49 -11.18 20.62 3.76
C CYS A 49 -9.77 20.14 3.41
N CYS A 50 -8.74 20.69 4.05
CA CYS A 50 -7.36 20.28 3.84
C CYS A 50 -6.48 20.65 5.04
N PRO A 51 -5.28 20.06 5.20
CA PRO A 51 -4.42 20.33 6.36
C PRO A 51 -4.08 21.81 6.54
N ARG A 52 -4.04 22.58 5.45
CA ARG A 52 -3.76 24.02 5.48
C ARG A 52 -4.89 24.83 6.12
N HIS A 53 -6.15 24.46 5.87
CA HIS A 53 -7.31 25.23 6.31
C HIS A 53 -7.99 24.64 7.55
N SER A 54 -7.80 23.35 7.81
CA SER A 54 -8.47 22.63 8.89
C SER A 54 -7.58 22.40 10.13
N ILE A 55 -6.25 22.59 10.04
CA ILE A 55 -5.34 22.50 11.19
C ILE A 55 -5.08 23.89 11.76
N THR A 56 -5.83 24.26 12.80
CA THR A 56 -5.71 25.52 13.52
C THR A 56 -5.11 25.29 14.92
N THR A 57 -5.94 25.36 15.96
CA THR A 57 -5.64 25.00 17.35
C THR A 57 -5.94 23.52 17.59
N PRO A 58 -5.32 22.85 18.58
CA PRO A 58 -5.56 21.43 18.85
C PRO A 58 -7.04 21.10 19.05
N GLU A 59 -7.76 21.92 19.81
CA GLU A 59 -9.17 21.72 20.15
C GLU A 59 -10.08 21.86 18.91
N GLU A 60 -9.89 22.91 18.12
CA GLU A 60 -10.65 23.12 16.87
C GLU A 60 -10.32 22.05 15.84
N THR A 61 -9.05 21.66 15.72
CA THR A 61 -8.62 20.62 14.78
C THR A 61 -9.29 19.29 15.14
N LEU A 62 -9.31 18.91 16.43
CA LEU A 62 -9.99 17.70 16.87
C LEU A 62 -11.51 17.77 16.66
N ALA A 63 -12.13 18.94 16.85
CA ALA A 63 -13.55 19.12 16.55
C ALA A 63 -13.85 18.89 15.05
N HIS A 64 -13.00 19.38 14.15
CA HIS A 64 -13.11 19.11 12.70
C HIS A 64 -12.95 17.63 12.38
N VAL A 65 -11.97 16.95 12.97
CA VAL A 65 -11.76 15.50 12.78
C VAL A 65 -12.99 14.70 13.22
N VAL A 66 -13.54 15.02 14.40
CA VAL A 66 -14.72 14.33 14.94
C VAL A 66 -15.94 14.54 14.04
N ALA A 67 -16.18 15.78 13.61
CA ALA A 67 -17.28 16.10 12.71
C ALA A 67 -17.16 15.32 11.38
N ALA A 68 -15.97 15.35 10.78
CA ALA A 68 -15.66 14.66 9.53
C ALA A 68 -15.81 13.13 9.64
N LEU A 69 -15.37 12.53 10.75
CA LEU A 69 -15.50 11.09 10.99
C LEU A 69 -16.98 10.67 11.17
N CYS A 70 -17.76 11.46 11.91
CA CYS A 70 -19.19 11.21 12.09
C CYS A 70 -19.97 11.34 10.77
N GLU A 71 -19.63 12.36 9.97
CA GLU A 71 -20.22 12.58 8.65
C GLU A 71 -19.90 11.43 7.69
N TRP A 72 -18.64 11.00 7.67
CA TRP A 72 -18.20 9.84 6.91
C TRP A 72 -18.91 8.56 7.31
N ARG A 73 -19.08 8.33 8.63
CA ARG A 73 -19.82 7.17 9.13
C ARG A 73 -21.28 7.17 8.68
N ALA A 74 -21.96 8.31 8.82
CA ALA A 74 -23.36 8.46 8.41
C ALA A 74 -23.53 8.19 6.91
N TRP A 75 -22.56 8.62 6.09
CA TRP A 75 -22.54 8.31 4.67
C TRP A 75 -22.38 6.81 4.39
N LEU A 76 -21.45 6.12 5.06
CA LEU A 76 -21.27 4.67 4.91
C LEU A 76 -22.51 3.87 5.34
N GLU A 77 -23.15 4.26 6.45
CA GLU A 77 -24.37 3.61 6.93
C GLU A 77 -25.51 3.81 5.91
N SER A 78 -25.67 5.02 5.35
CA SER A 78 -26.63 5.27 4.28
C SER A 78 -26.35 4.44 3.02
N LEU A 79 -25.08 4.30 2.61
CA LEU A 79 -24.72 3.45 1.47
C LEU A 79 -25.04 1.97 1.74
N ALA A 80 -24.79 1.48 2.95
CA ALA A 80 -25.12 0.11 3.32
C ALA A 80 -26.64 -0.13 3.21
N ASP A 81 -27.47 0.78 3.72
CA ASP A 81 -28.92 0.71 3.59
C ASP A 81 -29.36 0.69 2.11
N TRP A 82 -28.73 1.52 1.28
CA TRP A 82 -28.98 1.54 -0.17
C TRP A 82 -28.57 0.24 -0.87
N PHE A 83 -27.48 -0.39 -0.44
CA PHE A 83 -27.05 -1.67 -0.99
C PHE A 83 -28.07 -2.75 -0.65
N GLU A 84 -28.54 -2.82 0.60
CA GLU A 84 -29.54 -3.81 1.03
C GLU A 84 -30.95 -3.57 0.46
N ALA A 85 -31.29 -2.33 0.10
CA ALA A 85 -32.57 -1.99 -0.54
C ALA A 85 -32.75 -2.68 -1.90
N TYR A 86 -31.66 -3.13 -2.53
CA TYR A 86 -31.65 -3.88 -3.79
C TYR A 86 -30.99 -5.24 -3.58
N PRO A 87 -31.72 -6.26 -3.08
CA PRO A 87 -31.16 -7.58 -2.85
C PRO A 87 -30.88 -8.29 -4.17
N LEU A 88 -29.60 -8.32 -4.57
CA LEU A 88 -29.17 -8.86 -5.87
C LEU A 88 -28.48 -10.22 -5.72
N ARG A 89 -28.45 -10.98 -6.80
CA ARG A 89 -27.72 -12.25 -6.89
C ARG A 89 -26.83 -12.24 -8.10
N SER A 90 -25.52 -12.42 -7.88
CA SER A 90 -24.54 -12.58 -8.95
C SER A 90 -24.76 -13.84 -9.79
N THR A 91 -25.51 -14.82 -9.29
CA THR A 91 -25.91 -16.04 -10.02
C THR A 91 -27.16 -15.88 -10.88
N ALA A 92 -27.81 -14.71 -10.89
CA ALA A 92 -29.05 -14.49 -11.63
C ALA A 92 -29.03 -13.11 -12.33
N VAL A 93 -27.85 -12.68 -12.80
CA VAL A 93 -27.65 -11.36 -13.43
C VAL A 93 -28.59 -11.16 -14.61
N ALA A 94 -28.77 -12.19 -15.45
CA ALA A 94 -29.65 -12.13 -16.62
C ALA A 94 -31.11 -11.85 -16.24
N ASP A 95 -31.60 -12.51 -15.18
CA ASP A 95 -32.98 -12.37 -14.68
C ASP A 95 -33.19 -11.08 -13.85
N GLN A 96 -32.11 -10.53 -13.29
CA GLN A 96 -32.15 -9.36 -12.41
C GLN A 96 -31.57 -8.08 -13.05
N ARG A 97 -31.31 -8.09 -14.37
CA ARG A 97 -30.66 -6.97 -15.07
C ARG A 97 -31.30 -5.61 -14.76
N ILE A 98 -32.63 -5.52 -14.80
CA ILE A 98 -33.37 -4.29 -14.52
C ILE A 98 -33.09 -3.78 -13.09
N LEU A 99 -32.96 -4.68 -12.11
CA LEU A 99 -32.65 -4.33 -10.73
C LEU A 99 -31.20 -3.84 -10.57
N TRP A 100 -30.25 -4.47 -11.27
CA TRP A 100 -28.86 -4.01 -11.33
C TRP A 100 -28.76 -2.60 -11.91
N GLU A 101 -29.42 -2.34 -13.03
CA GLU A 101 -29.45 -1.01 -13.66
C GLU A 101 -30.08 0.05 -12.75
N MET A 102 -31.20 -0.29 -12.10
CA MET A 102 -31.87 0.63 -11.17
C MET A 102 -31.01 0.95 -9.96
N ALA A 103 -30.33 -0.04 -9.38
CA ALA A 103 -29.45 0.15 -8.24
C ALA A 103 -28.25 1.03 -8.59
N VAL A 104 -27.56 0.74 -9.70
CA VAL A 104 -26.42 1.53 -10.18
C VAL A 104 -26.84 2.98 -10.47
N ARG A 105 -27.96 3.19 -11.18
CA ARG A 105 -28.50 4.53 -11.46
C ARG A 105 -28.76 5.31 -10.17
N LYS A 106 -29.40 4.67 -9.18
CA LYS A 106 -29.73 5.30 -7.89
C LYS A 106 -28.47 5.66 -7.11
N LEU A 107 -27.48 4.77 -7.06
CA LEU A 107 -26.21 5.01 -6.39
C LEU A 107 -25.44 6.18 -7.01
N ILE A 108 -25.40 6.27 -8.35
CA ILE A 108 -24.77 7.41 -9.03
C ILE A 108 -25.43 8.73 -8.60
N TRP A 109 -26.77 8.79 -8.57
CA TRP A 109 -27.49 9.99 -8.12
C TRP A 109 -27.28 10.32 -6.65
N GLN A 110 -27.13 9.31 -5.78
CA GLN A 110 -26.82 9.55 -4.37
C GLN A 110 -25.42 10.15 -4.19
N VAL A 111 -24.42 9.65 -4.92
CA VAL A 111 -23.06 10.20 -4.88
C VAL A 111 -23.05 11.64 -5.41
N VAL A 112 -23.72 11.86 -6.52
CA VAL A 112 -23.94 13.17 -7.13
C VAL A 112 -24.52 14.18 -6.14
N ASP A 113 -25.64 13.84 -5.50
CA ASP A 113 -26.33 14.71 -4.55
C ASP A 113 -25.44 14.97 -3.33
N ARG A 114 -24.76 13.92 -2.85
CA ARG A 114 -23.91 14.01 -1.67
C ARG A 114 -22.67 14.85 -1.87
N THR A 115 -22.04 14.78 -3.05
CA THR A 115 -20.78 15.45 -3.39
C THR A 115 -20.99 16.82 -4.02
N GLY A 116 -22.21 17.14 -4.48
CA GLY A 116 -22.51 18.37 -5.20
C GLY A 116 -21.98 18.40 -6.64
N HIS A 117 -21.46 17.27 -7.15
CA HIS A 117 -20.82 17.14 -8.47
C HIS A 117 -19.59 18.05 -8.67
N GLY A 118 -18.90 18.42 -7.61
CA GLY A 118 -17.78 19.37 -7.70
C GLY A 118 -16.52 18.76 -8.28
N SER A 119 -15.35 19.14 -7.78
CA SER A 119 -14.11 18.51 -8.29
C SER A 119 -14.06 17.03 -7.92
N GLY A 120 -13.43 16.19 -8.76
CA GLY A 120 -13.12 14.78 -8.45
C GLY A 120 -14.26 13.80 -8.15
N TRP A 121 -15.53 14.24 -8.14
CA TRP A 121 -16.66 13.45 -7.61
C TRP A 121 -16.84 12.07 -8.25
N TYR A 122 -16.47 11.95 -9.53
CA TYR A 122 -16.54 10.70 -10.28
C TYR A 122 -15.57 9.64 -9.75
N GLY A 123 -14.44 10.02 -9.15
CA GLY A 123 -13.54 9.08 -8.48
C GLY A 123 -14.18 8.42 -7.25
N HIS A 124 -14.92 9.21 -6.45
CA HIS A 124 -15.72 8.67 -5.35
C HIS A 124 -16.90 7.84 -5.87
N CYS A 125 -17.51 8.24 -6.99
CA CYS A 125 -18.57 7.46 -7.64
C CYS A 125 -18.08 6.07 -8.08
N GLU A 126 -16.94 5.99 -8.77
CA GLU A 126 -16.30 4.74 -9.16
C GLU A 126 -16.03 3.86 -7.93
N GLN A 127 -15.58 4.44 -6.83
CA GLN A 127 -15.31 3.71 -5.60
C GLN A 127 -16.59 3.12 -4.96
N VAL A 128 -17.68 3.90 -4.90
CA VAL A 128 -18.97 3.41 -4.39
C VAL A 128 -19.51 2.28 -5.25
N LEU A 129 -19.41 2.38 -6.57
CA LEU A 129 -19.82 1.30 -7.48
C LEU A 129 -18.96 0.05 -7.31
N ASN A 130 -17.65 0.21 -7.11
CA ASN A 130 -16.77 -0.90 -6.78
C ASN A 130 -17.17 -1.61 -5.47
N TRP A 131 -17.54 -0.86 -4.44
CA TRP A 131 -18.03 -1.43 -3.18
C TRP A 131 -19.37 -2.14 -3.34
N PHE A 132 -20.28 -1.56 -4.11
CA PHE A 132 -21.57 -2.17 -4.41
C PHE A 132 -21.40 -3.52 -5.13
N LEU A 133 -20.54 -3.59 -6.14
CA LEU A 133 -20.27 -4.84 -6.86
C LEU A 133 -19.62 -5.90 -5.96
N GLN A 134 -18.67 -5.49 -5.12
CA GLN A 134 -18.03 -6.40 -4.16
C GLN A 134 -19.01 -6.91 -3.10
N ARG A 135 -19.95 -6.07 -2.64
CA ARG A 135 -21.02 -6.48 -1.70
C ARG A 135 -21.87 -7.62 -2.28
N TRP A 136 -22.00 -7.68 -3.61
CA TRP A 136 -22.73 -8.72 -4.34
C TRP A 136 -21.82 -9.77 -4.98
N HIS A 137 -20.61 -9.95 -4.43
CA HIS A 137 -19.67 -11.03 -4.77
C HIS A 137 -19.05 -10.95 -6.18
N VAL A 138 -19.02 -9.77 -6.80
CA VAL A 138 -18.15 -9.55 -7.96
C VAL A 138 -16.71 -9.37 -7.47
N ALA A 139 -15.77 -10.11 -8.07
CA ALA A 139 -14.36 -10.02 -7.72
C ALA A 139 -13.85 -8.57 -7.90
N ALA A 140 -12.97 -8.12 -7.01
CA ALA A 140 -12.59 -6.71 -6.94
C ALA A 140 -11.87 -6.19 -8.20
N ASP A 141 -11.06 -7.04 -8.83
CA ASP A 141 -10.38 -6.79 -10.11
C ASP A 141 -11.38 -6.67 -11.27
N VAL A 142 -12.36 -7.57 -11.32
CA VAL A 142 -13.44 -7.54 -12.30
C VAL A 142 -14.31 -6.29 -12.08
N ALA A 143 -14.71 -6.00 -10.84
CA ALA A 143 -15.49 -4.80 -10.52
C ALA A 143 -14.76 -3.52 -10.96
N GLN A 144 -13.46 -3.42 -10.68
CA GLN A 144 -12.65 -2.28 -11.07
C GLN A 144 -12.58 -2.13 -12.59
N ALA A 145 -12.35 -3.23 -13.33
CA ALA A 145 -12.34 -3.21 -14.79
C ALA A 145 -13.69 -2.80 -15.37
N LEU A 146 -14.80 -3.36 -14.87
CA LEU A 146 -16.16 -3.04 -15.32
C LEU A 146 -16.52 -1.58 -15.08
N VAL A 147 -16.20 -1.05 -13.90
CA VAL A 147 -16.46 0.34 -13.55
C VAL A 147 -15.60 1.29 -14.41
N ALA A 148 -14.32 0.98 -14.58
CA ALA A 148 -13.41 1.78 -15.40
C ALA A 148 -13.85 1.78 -16.88
N GLU A 149 -14.34 0.65 -17.40
CA GLU A 149 -14.88 0.57 -18.76
C GLU A 149 -16.21 1.33 -18.91
N ALA A 150 -17.08 1.27 -17.90
CA ALA A 150 -18.39 1.93 -17.94
C ALA A 150 -18.28 3.46 -17.82
N ILE A 151 -17.42 3.95 -16.91
CA ILE A 151 -17.29 5.38 -16.60
C ILE A 151 -16.15 6.04 -17.38
N GLY A 152 -15.06 5.33 -17.66
CA GLY A 152 -13.74 5.84 -18.10
C GLY A 152 -13.75 7.13 -18.92
N GLY A 153 -13.68 8.28 -18.23
CA GLY A 153 -13.58 9.62 -18.81
C GLY A 153 -14.90 10.26 -19.28
N ARG A 154 -16.06 9.62 -19.05
CA ARG A 154 -17.39 10.13 -19.44
C ARG A 154 -17.98 11.12 -18.43
N PHE A 155 -17.53 11.08 -17.18
CA PHE A 155 -17.89 12.07 -16.16
C PHE A 155 -16.83 13.18 -16.06
N HIS A 156 -17.28 14.36 -15.67
CA HIS A 156 -16.44 15.55 -15.57
C HIS A 156 -16.71 16.30 -14.26
N SER A 157 -15.68 16.95 -13.74
CA SER A 157 -15.78 17.83 -12.58
C SER A 157 -16.77 18.98 -12.85
N TRP A 158 -17.43 19.46 -11.80
CA TRP A 158 -18.34 20.61 -11.82
C TRP A 158 -19.53 20.49 -12.78
N THR A 159 -19.80 19.29 -13.27
CA THR A 159 -20.83 19.03 -14.28
C THR A 159 -21.73 17.89 -13.81
N SER A 160 -23.02 18.16 -13.69
CA SER A 160 -24.00 17.12 -13.41
C SER A 160 -24.14 16.19 -14.63
N PRO A 161 -24.10 14.86 -14.44
CA PRO A 161 -24.24 13.93 -15.55
C PRO A 161 -25.67 13.97 -16.11
N GLY A 162 -25.82 13.86 -17.43
CA GLY A 162 -27.13 13.74 -18.05
C GLY A 162 -27.83 12.43 -17.68
N THR A 163 -29.17 12.43 -17.57
CA THR A 163 -29.96 11.22 -17.24
C THR A 163 -29.74 10.07 -18.23
N VAL A 164 -29.56 10.39 -19.52
CA VAL A 164 -29.23 9.42 -20.57
C VAL A 164 -27.88 8.77 -20.30
N LEU A 165 -26.85 9.58 -20.03
CA LEU A 165 -25.51 9.09 -19.73
C LEU A 165 -25.48 8.16 -18.51
N VAL A 166 -26.18 8.51 -17.43
CA VAL A 166 -26.30 7.65 -16.24
C VAL A 166 -27.04 6.36 -16.58
N GLY A 167 -28.06 6.43 -17.44
CA GLY A 167 -28.78 5.26 -17.97
C GLY A 167 -27.84 4.31 -18.72
N ASP A 168 -27.07 4.84 -19.67
CA ASP A 168 -26.12 4.08 -20.49
C ASP A 168 -25.05 3.39 -19.64
N ILE A 169 -24.51 4.08 -18.62
CA ILE A 169 -23.50 3.53 -17.71
C ILE A 169 -24.09 2.37 -16.90
N ALA A 170 -25.31 2.54 -16.38
CA ALA A 170 -25.98 1.50 -15.61
C ALA A 170 -26.29 0.26 -16.46
N GLU A 171 -26.78 0.47 -17.68
CA GLU A 171 -27.05 -0.60 -18.65
C GLU A 171 -25.76 -1.34 -19.05
N GLN A 172 -24.70 -0.60 -19.40
CA GLN A 172 -23.41 -1.18 -19.77
C GLN A 172 -22.82 -2.01 -18.62
N LEU A 173 -22.87 -1.51 -17.39
CA LEU A 173 -22.37 -2.23 -16.23
C LEU A 173 -23.17 -3.52 -16.00
N ALA A 174 -24.50 -3.47 -16.12
CA ALA A 174 -25.35 -4.66 -16.01
C ALA A 174 -25.20 -5.65 -17.18
N LEU A 175 -24.81 -5.18 -18.37
CA LEU A 175 -24.51 -5.99 -19.55
C LEU A 175 -23.19 -6.76 -19.41
N SER A 176 -22.17 -6.09 -18.87
CA SER A 176 -20.82 -6.63 -18.77
C SER A 176 -20.60 -7.48 -17.52
N LEU A 177 -21.57 -7.55 -16.61
CA LEU A 177 -21.54 -8.48 -15.48
C LEU A 177 -21.50 -9.93 -16.00
N PRO A 178 -20.58 -10.78 -15.51
CA PRO A 178 -20.51 -12.17 -15.91
C PRO A 178 -21.82 -12.90 -15.54
N GLY A 179 -22.50 -13.47 -16.53
CA GLY A 179 -23.66 -14.36 -16.33
C GLY A 179 -23.22 -15.78 -16.00
N ASP A 180 -23.94 -16.40 -15.06
CA ASP A 180 -23.73 -17.73 -14.45
C ASP A 180 -22.30 -18.04 -13.99
N PRO A 181 -22.06 -18.07 -12.67
CA PRO A 181 -20.94 -18.81 -12.13
C PRO A 181 -21.14 -20.28 -12.51
N VAL A 182 -20.18 -20.82 -13.26
CA VAL A 182 -19.92 -22.26 -13.25
C VAL A 182 -19.97 -22.69 -11.78
N GLU A 183 -20.75 -23.74 -11.48
CA GLU A 183 -20.85 -24.31 -10.14
C GLU A 183 -19.46 -24.35 -9.47
N PRO A 184 -19.34 -24.01 -8.18
CA PRO A 184 -18.08 -24.12 -7.45
C PRO A 184 -17.79 -25.61 -7.18
N ASP A 185 -17.60 -26.38 -8.24
CA ASP A 185 -17.14 -27.75 -8.23
C ASP A 185 -15.96 -27.88 -9.20
N SER A 186 -14.94 -27.07 -8.95
CA SER A 186 -13.55 -27.48 -9.11
C SER A 186 -12.70 -26.67 -8.13
N CYS A 187 -12.41 -27.28 -6.98
CA CYS A 187 -11.30 -26.85 -6.14
C CYS A 187 -10.00 -27.10 -6.92
N GLY A 188 -9.66 -26.18 -7.83
CA GLY A 188 -8.26 -25.88 -8.12
C GLY A 188 -7.63 -25.31 -6.85
N PRO A 189 -6.35 -25.58 -6.56
CA PRO A 189 -5.73 -25.11 -5.32
C PRO A 189 -5.87 -23.58 -5.24
N ALA A 190 -6.31 -23.09 -4.07
CA ALA A 190 -6.44 -21.66 -3.79
C ALA A 190 -5.15 -20.94 -4.21
N LEU A 191 -5.32 -19.85 -4.97
CA LEU A 191 -4.22 -19.14 -5.59
C LEU A 191 -3.14 -18.73 -4.58
N ASP A 192 -1.95 -19.32 -4.71
CA ASP A 192 -0.82 -19.06 -3.83
C ASP A 192 0.11 -17.99 -4.43
N HIS A 193 0.12 -16.82 -3.82
CA HIS A 193 0.93 -15.69 -4.25
C HIS A 193 2.42 -15.91 -3.94
N LEU A 194 2.76 -16.79 -3.00
CA LEU A 194 4.16 -17.18 -2.77
C LEU A 194 4.69 -17.98 -3.97
N GLU A 195 3.90 -18.91 -4.51
CA GLU A 195 4.31 -19.67 -5.70
C GLU A 195 4.39 -18.76 -6.94
N ARG A 196 3.47 -17.81 -7.09
CA ARG A 196 3.56 -16.79 -8.16
C ARG A 196 4.82 -15.94 -8.03
N TRP A 197 5.13 -15.48 -6.82
CA TRP A 197 6.36 -14.74 -6.56
C TRP A 197 7.58 -15.58 -6.93
N LEU A 198 7.65 -16.84 -6.52
CA LEU A 198 8.82 -17.67 -6.79
C LEU A 198 9.00 -17.97 -8.28
N ALA A 199 7.90 -18.13 -9.02
CA ALA A 199 7.93 -18.22 -10.48
C ALA A 199 8.40 -16.91 -11.12
N ALA A 200 7.83 -15.77 -10.72
CA ALA A 200 8.21 -14.45 -11.24
C ALA A 200 9.68 -14.12 -10.92
N ARG A 201 10.10 -14.35 -9.67
CA ARG A 201 11.47 -14.18 -9.17
C ARG A 201 12.50 -14.92 -10.02
N GLY A 202 12.17 -16.15 -10.46
CA GLY A 202 13.03 -16.95 -11.33
C GLY A 202 13.09 -16.46 -12.78
N ALA A 203 12.06 -15.74 -13.24
CA ALA A 203 11.97 -15.23 -14.61
C ALA A 203 12.53 -13.80 -14.78
N VAL A 204 12.65 -13.03 -13.69
CA VAL A 204 13.18 -11.66 -13.73
C VAL A 204 14.64 -11.66 -14.16
N PRO A 205 15.04 -10.86 -15.17
CA PRO A 205 16.42 -10.74 -15.60
C PRO A 205 17.21 -9.80 -14.67
N TRP A 206 17.51 -10.27 -13.46
CA TRP A 206 18.17 -9.48 -12.41
C TRP A 206 19.54 -8.91 -12.84
N GLN A 207 20.24 -9.64 -13.71
CA GLN A 207 21.53 -9.23 -14.28
C GLN A 207 21.45 -8.00 -15.19
N ASP A 208 20.28 -7.71 -15.77
CA ASP A 208 20.08 -6.57 -16.66
C ASP A 208 19.77 -5.27 -15.88
N ALA A 209 19.62 -5.37 -14.56
CA ALA A 209 19.39 -4.24 -13.70
C ALA A 209 20.68 -3.42 -13.52
N SER A 210 20.81 -2.39 -14.34
CA SER A 210 21.97 -1.50 -14.44
C SER A 210 22.34 -0.80 -13.12
N ASP A 211 23.60 -0.92 -12.70
CA ASP A 211 24.19 -0.14 -11.60
C ASP A 211 24.54 1.27 -12.08
N GLY A 212 23.51 2.12 -12.15
CA GLY A 212 23.68 3.52 -12.57
C GLY A 212 24.56 4.36 -11.63
N GLY A 213 24.96 3.85 -10.46
CA GLY A 213 25.70 4.58 -9.45
C GLY A 213 27.06 4.01 -9.03
N GLY A 214 27.40 2.76 -9.35
CA GLY A 214 28.55 2.04 -8.76
C GLY A 214 28.27 1.50 -7.35
N ASP A 215 29.11 0.57 -6.88
CA ASP A 215 29.01 -0.09 -5.56
C ASP A 215 29.87 0.59 -4.47
N ASP A 216 30.47 1.75 -4.79
CA ASP A 216 31.37 2.44 -3.87
C ASP A 216 30.64 2.83 -2.56
N PRO A 217 31.29 2.69 -1.40
CA PRO A 217 30.73 3.09 -0.12
C PRO A 217 30.26 4.56 -0.12
N VAL A 218 29.12 4.81 0.52
CA VAL A 218 28.52 6.15 0.62
C VAL A 218 27.94 6.34 2.01
N THR A 219 28.43 7.36 2.71
CA THR A 219 27.86 7.82 3.97
C THR A 219 27.26 9.21 3.76
N PRO A 220 25.92 9.36 3.76
CA PRO A 220 25.27 10.65 3.61
C PRO A 220 25.45 11.54 4.86
N SER A 221 25.26 12.86 4.68
CA SER A 221 25.23 13.81 5.80
C SER A 221 23.98 13.66 6.68
N HIS A 222 22.91 13.08 6.12
CA HIS A 222 21.63 12.81 6.77
C HIS A 222 21.31 11.32 6.69
N ASP A 223 20.83 10.76 7.79
CA ASP A 223 20.45 9.36 7.85
C ASP A 223 18.97 9.20 7.49
N GLY A 224 18.71 8.95 6.22
CA GLY A 224 17.35 8.84 5.70
C GLY A 224 16.53 7.76 6.39
N ALA A 225 17.15 6.67 6.85
CA ALA A 225 16.44 5.61 7.58
C ALA A 225 16.02 6.07 8.98
N VAL A 226 16.90 6.74 9.73
CA VAL A 226 16.58 7.27 11.06
C VAL A 226 15.53 8.37 10.99
N GLU A 227 15.71 9.34 10.08
CA GLU A 227 14.76 10.44 9.89
C GLU A 227 13.37 9.91 9.52
N ASP A 228 13.32 8.92 8.61
CA ASP A 228 12.09 8.26 8.20
C ASP A 228 11.39 7.51 9.35
N ILE A 229 12.14 6.73 10.14
CA ILE A 229 11.58 6.00 11.28
C ILE A 229 11.00 6.98 12.32
N LEU A 230 11.73 8.05 12.65
CA LEU A 230 11.27 9.06 13.59
C LEU A 230 10.02 9.78 13.08
N ALA A 231 10.01 10.17 11.80
CA ALA A 231 8.92 10.93 11.21
C ALA A 231 7.67 10.08 10.94
N PHE A 232 7.84 8.83 10.48
CA PHE A 232 6.73 7.96 10.08
C PHE A 232 6.31 6.99 11.20
N ASP A 233 7.21 6.14 11.68
CA ASP A 233 6.87 5.18 12.74
C ASP A 233 6.61 5.90 14.08
N GLY A 234 7.37 6.97 14.37
CA GLY A 234 7.22 7.73 15.62
C GLY A 234 5.95 8.57 15.70
N ALA A 235 5.44 9.03 14.55
CA ALA A 235 4.15 9.70 14.46
C ALA A 235 2.97 8.74 14.67
N ILE A 236 3.15 7.45 14.34
CA ILE A 236 2.18 6.39 14.62
C ILE A 236 2.22 6.03 16.11
N GLU A 237 3.39 5.59 16.59
CA GLU A 237 3.59 5.18 17.97
C GLU A 237 5.07 5.36 18.37
N PRO A 238 5.39 6.14 19.43
CA PRO A 238 6.77 6.35 19.85
C PRO A 238 7.53 5.04 20.14
N ALA A 239 6.90 4.08 20.82
CA ALA A 239 7.50 2.78 21.12
C ALA A 239 7.85 1.97 19.86
N ARG A 240 7.07 2.14 18.79
CA ARG A 240 7.34 1.52 17.49
C ARG A 240 8.59 2.12 16.82
N ALA A 241 8.75 3.44 16.88
CA ALA A 241 10.00 4.07 16.43
C ALA A 241 11.20 3.63 17.26
N GLU A 242 11.07 3.56 18.58
CA GLU A 242 12.14 3.06 19.47
C GLU A 242 12.56 1.64 19.09
N GLY A 243 11.59 0.74 18.89
CA GLY A 243 11.84 -0.64 18.46
C GLY A 243 12.51 -0.72 17.08
N MET A 244 12.06 0.08 16.11
CA MET A 244 12.66 0.18 14.78
C MET A 244 14.09 0.73 14.81
N LEU A 245 14.37 1.75 15.63
CA LEU A 245 15.71 2.31 15.79
C LEU A 245 16.66 1.32 16.46
N ALA A 246 16.21 0.62 17.50
CA ALA A 246 16.99 -0.44 18.13
C ALA A 246 17.31 -1.59 17.13
N ALA A 247 16.34 -1.97 16.31
CA ALA A 247 16.55 -2.95 15.25
C ALA A 247 17.53 -2.45 14.17
N LEU A 248 17.45 -1.17 13.78
CA LEU A 248 18.34 -0.55 12.81
C LEU A 248 19.81 -0.52 13.28
N GLU A 249 20.04 -0.22 14.56
CA GLU A 249 21.38 -0.30 15.17
C GLU A 249 21.96 -1.72 15.12
N LEU A 250 21.13 -2.73 15.42
CA LEU A 250 21.53 -4.13 15.32
C LEU A 250 21.83 -4.54 13.87
N VAL A 251 20.98 -4.12 12.92
CA VAL A 251 21.19 -4.33 11.47
C VAL A 251 22.56 -3.80 11.06
N ARG A 252 22.92 -2.57 11.44
CA ARG A 252 24.20 -1.95 11.09
C ARG A 252 25.38 -2.64 11.75
N THR A 253 25.22 -3.03 13.01
CA THR A 253 26.22 -3.79 13.74
C THR A 253 26.49 -5.14 13.06
N ASP A 254 25.44 -5.86 12.68
CA ASP A 254 25.55 -7.15 11.99
C ASP A 254 26.16 -6.99 10.58
N ALA A 255 25.80 -5.92 9.86
CA ALA A 255 26.35 -5.62 8.55
C ALA A 255 27.87 -5.34 8.64
N THR A 256 28.28 -4.54 9.62
CA THR A 256 29.70 -4.21 9.87
C THR A 256 30.53 -5.45 10.23
N ARG A 257 29.92 -6.44 10.89
CA ARG A 257 30.56 -7.73 11.19
C ARG A 257 30.65 -8.68 9.98
N GLY A 258 30.08 -8.29 8.83
CA GLY A 258 30.03 -9.14 7.64
C GLY A 258 29.14 -10.37 7.80
N ALA A 259 28.15 -10.32 8.68
CA ALA A 259 27.28 -11.46 8.92
C ALA A 259 26.43 -11.81 7.68
N PRO A 260 26.01 -13.08 7.49
CA PRO A 260 25.10 -13.45 6.40
C PRO A 260 23.67 -12.96 6.67
N LEU A 261 22.83 -12.78 5.65
CA LEU A 261 21.39 -12.57 5.87
C LEU A 261 20.74 -13.94 6.15
N THR A 262 20.14 -14.12 7.32
CA THR A 262 19.51 -15.39 7.75
C THR A 262 18.19 -15.08 8.44
N PHE A 263 17.25 -16.03 8.47
CA PHE A 263 15.99 -15.81 9.16
C PHE A 263 16.19 -15.64 10.68
N GLU A 264 17.12 -16.33 11.32
CA GLU A 264 17.43 -16.15 12.75
C GLU A 264 17.81 -14.70 13.05
N ARG A 265 18.52 -14.07 12.12
CA ARG A 265 18.89 -12.65 12.22
C ARG A 265 17.68 -11.74 12.00
N LEU A 266 16.82 -12.06 11.03
CA LEU A 266 15.53 -11.39 10.87
C LEU A 266 14.68 -11.48 12.15
N GLN A 267 14.64 -12.65 12.82
CA GLN A 267 13.93 -12.82 14.08
C GLN A 267 14.50 -11.92 15.17
N GLY A 268 15.83 -11.83 15.27
CA GLY A 268 16.50 -10.95 16.23
C GLY A 268 16.12 -9.49 16.01
N TRP A 269 16.13 -8.99 14.77
CA TRP A 269 15.68 -7.64 14.46
C TRP A 269 14.18 -7.46 14.73
N GLN A 270 13.36 -8.43 14.31
CA GLN A 270 11.91 -8.39 14.46
C GLN A 270 11.45 -8.41 15.92
N GLN A 271 12.25 -9.01 16.80
CA GLN A 271 12.02 -8.96 18.24
C GLN A 271 11.93 -7.51 18.74
N HIS A 272 12.84 -6.65 18.29
CA HIS A 272 12.85 -5.23 18.64
C HIS A 272 11.74 -4.47 17.94
N VAL A 273 11.49 -4.75 16.65
CA VAL A 273 10.39 -4.14 15.89
C VAL A 273 9.02 -4.37 16.53
N LEU A 274 8.80 -5.56 17.09
CA LEU A 274 7.53 -5.93 17.73
C LEU A 274 7.51 -5.73 19.25
N GLY A 275 8.63 -5.30 19.86
CA GLY A 275 8.74 -5.13 21.31
C GLY A 275 8.53 -6.42 22.11
N THR A 276 8.80 -7.59 21.52
CA THR A 276 8.52 -8.89 22.13
C THR A 276 9.67 -9.38 23.02
N SER A 277 9.34 -10.11 24.10
CA SER A 277 10.34 -10.64 25.04
C SER A 277 11.20 -11.77 24.47
N ARG A 278 10.75 -12.42 23.39
CA ARG A 278 11.46 -13.47 22.67
C ARG A 278 11.35 -13.21 21.16
N PRO A 279 12.29 -13.71 20.35
CA PRO A 279 12.19 -13.60 18.91
C PRO A 279 10.90 -14.27 18.39
N PRO A 280 10.14 -13.61 17.50
CA PRO A 280 8.89 -14.16 16.97
C PRO A 280 9.17 -15.43 16.14
N PRO A 281 8.34 -16.47 16.24
CA PRO A 281 8.53 -17.69 15.47
C PRO A 281 8.28 -17.46 13.97
N PHE A 282 8.74 -18.39 13.14
CA PHE A 282 8.24 -18.49 11.77
C PHE A 282 6.75 -18.86 11.81
N ARG A 283 5.93 -18.22 10.98
CA ARG A 283 4.49 -18.47 10.95
C ARG A 283 4.18 -19.95 10.77
N SER A 284 3.12 -20.44 11.41
CA SER A 284 2.65 -21.84 11.30
C SER A 284 1.47 -22.00 10.36
N SER A 285 0.90 -20.90 9.89
CA SER A 285 -0.31 -20.85 9.08
C SER A 285 -0.05 -20.03 7.81
N PRO A 286 -0.91 -20.18 6.78
CA PRO A 286 -0.87 -19.29 5.64
C PRO A 286 -1.02 -17.83 6.06
N ALA A 287 -0.25 -16.95 5.42
CA ALA A 287 -0.32 -15.52 5.65
C ALA A 287 -1.23 -14.84 4.63
N PHE A 288 -1.82 -13.72 5.03
CA PHE A 288 -2.69 -12.92 4.19
C PHE A 288 -2.26 -11.47 4.23
N ALA A 289 -2.13 -10.85 3.05
CA ALA A 289 -1.78 -9.45 2.92
C ALA A 289 -2.79 -8.71 2.04
N LYS A 290 -2.62 -7.39 1.96
CA LYS A 290 -3.46 -6.49 1.15
C LYS A 290 -4.96 -6.66 1.42
N GLY A 291 -5.30 -6.88 2.69
CA GLY A 291 -6.68 -7.09 3.12
C GLY A 291 -7.28 -8.43 2.73
N GLY A 292 -6.46 -9.48 2.61
CA GLY A 292 -6.90 -10.83 2.27
C GLY A 292 -6.88 -11.13 0.77
N ARG A 293 -6.55 -10.14 -0.08
CA ARG A 293 -6.42 -10.31 -1.52
C ARG A 293 -5.26 -11.23 -1.89
N GLU A 294 -4.17 -11.16 -1.12
CA GLU A 294 -3.02 -12.01 -1.33
C GLU A 294 -2.95 -13.06 -0.22
N ARG A 295 -2.74 -14.29 -0.64
CA ARG A 295 -2.54 -15.46 0.21
C ARG A 295 -1.16 -16.03 -0.07
N TYR A 296 -0.37 -16.21 0.97
CA TYR A 296 0.93 -16.87 0.91
C TYR A 296 0.82 -18.21 1.64
N GLY A 297 0.92 -19.31 0.89
CA GLY A 297 0.83 -20.65 1.42
C GLY A 297 1.95 -20.97 2.41
N ILE A 298 1.77 -22.09 3.11
CA ILE A 298 2.82 -22.67 3.96
C ILE A 298 2.90 -24.16 3.67
N GLY A 299 4.11 -24.62 3.41
CA GLY A 299 4.48 -26.01 3.24
C GLY A 299 5.66 -26.36 4.15
N PRO A 300 5.97 -27.66 4.29
CA PRO A 300 7.07 -28.12 5.15
C PRO A 300 8.45 -27.58 4.71
N ASP A 301 8.59 -27.20 3.44
CA ASP A 301 9.81 -26.68 2.83
C ASP A 301 9.86 -25.14 2.77
N THR A 302 8.78 -24.43 3.09
CA THR A 302 8.70 -22.96 2.95
C THR A 302 9.84 -22.26 3.68
N ARG A 303 10.19 -22.74 4.88
CA ARG A 303 11.29 -22.16 5.64
C ARG A 303 12.64 -22.36 4.93
N SER A 304 12.91 -23.56 4.44
CA SER A 304 14.15 -23.84 3.70
C SER A 304 14.25 -23.06 2.39
N ARG A 305 13.11 -22.82 1.71
CA ARG A 305 13.03 -21.99 0.50
C ARG A 305 13.33 -20.52 0.82
N LEU A 306 12.83 -20.01 1.94
CA LEU A 306 13.19 -18.66 2.40
C LEU A 306 14.69 -18.56 2.66
N ASP A 307 15.26 -19.49 3.42
CA ASP A 307 16.69 -19.45 3.76
C ASP A 307 17.57 -19.49 2.50
N ALA A 308 17.21 -20.29 1.49
CA ALA A 308 17.88 -20.30 0.19
C ALA A 308 17.75 -18.96 -0.54
N CYS A 309 16.54 -18.38 -0.58
CA CYS A 309 16.31 -17.08 -1.21
C CYS A 309 17.11 -15.95 -0.54
N LEU A 310 17.19 -15.93 0.79
CA LEU A 310 17.99 -14.95 1.54
C LEU A 310 19.50 -15.12 1.29
N ALA A 311 19.97 -16.36 1.17
CA ALA A 311 21.38 -16.64 0.86
C ALA A 311 21.79 -16.13 -0.52
N GLU A 312 20.90 -16.20 -1.51
CA GLU A 312 21.12 -15.68 -2.88
C GLU A 312 21.21 -14.15 -2.96
N SER A 313 20.88 -13.42 -1.89
CA SER A 313 21.10 -11.97 -1.79
C SER A 313 22.50 -11.60 -1.32
N ALA A 314 23.34 -12.58 -0.96
CA ALA A 314 24.76 -12.34 -0.70
C ALA A 314 25.51 -11.98 -2.00
N HIS A 315 26.68 -11.36 -1.85
CA HIS A 315 27.58 -11.16 -2.98
C HIS A 315 28.13 -12.51 -3.45
N ASP A 316 28.03 -12.79 -4.75
CA ASP A 316 28.54 -13.98 -5.40
C ASP A 316 29.43 -13.55 -6.57
N SER A 317 30.71 -13.89 -6.51
CA SER A 317 31.69 -13.55 -7.54
C SER A 317 31.49 -14.35 -8.84
N GLU A 318 30.82 -15.50 -8.79
CA GLU A 318 30.55 -16.33 -9.98
C GLU A 318 29.30 -15.85 -10.73
N ARG A 319 28.35 -15.23 -10.02
CA ARG A 319 27.10 -14.67 -10.58
C ARG A 319 26.83 -13.27 -10.01
N PRO A 320 27.59 -12.26 -10.46
CA PRO A 320 27.49 -10.93 -9.89
C PRO A 320 26.13 -10.31 -10.20
N LEU A 321 25.36 -10.05 -9.15
CA LEU A 321 24.19 -9.19 -9.19
C LEU A 321 24.55 -7.82 -8.61
N SER A 322 23.98 -6.79 -9.21
CA SER A 322 24.06 -5.42 -8.69
C SER A 322 23.67 -5.34 -7.22
N LEU A 323 24.29 -4.44 -6.45
CA LEU A 323 23.90 -4.20 -5.06
C LEU A 323 22.40 -3.89 -4.95
N THR A 324 21.89 -3.07 -5.88
CA THR A 324 20.49 -2.67 -5.92
C THR A 324 19.55 -3.85 -6.23
N ALA A 325 19.96 -4.80 -7.09
CA ALA A 325 19.20 -6.03 -7.34
C ALA A 325 19.23 -6.96 -6.12
N ARG A 326 20.38 -7.16 -5.48
CA ARG A 326 20.50 -7.98 -4.26
C ARG A 326 19.59 -7.48 -3.14
N ALA A 327 19.58 -6.16 -2.93
CA ALA A 327 18.75 -5.49 -1.93
C ALA A 327 17.24 -5.61 -2.28
N ALA A 328 16.86 -5.41 -3.54
CA ALA A 328 15.48 -5.59 -4.00
C ALA A 328 14.99 -7.04 -3.84
N ARG A 329 15.82 -8.04 -4.18
CA ARG A 329 15.50 -9.46 -3.97
C ARG A 329 15.21 -9.77 -2.51
N ALA A 330 16.09 -9.37 -1.60
CA ALA A 330 15.91 -9.61 -0.17
C ALA A 330 14.62 -8.98 0.37
N TYR A 331 14.32 -7.74 -0.05
CA TYR A 331 13.11 -7.03 0.33
C TYR A 331 11.85 -7.77 -0.12
N LEU A 332 11.77 -8.14 -1.40
CA LEU A 332 10.60 -8.79 -1.97
C LEU A 332 10.43 -10.21 -1.46
N ASP A 333 11.52 -10.96 -1.28
CA ASP A 333 11.50 -12.28 -0.67
C ASP A 333 10.84 -12.23 0.73
N ILE A 334 11.21 -11.28 1.59
CA ILE A 334 10.57 -11.16 2.90
C ILE A 334 9.10 -10.73 2.78
N CYS A 335 8.78 -9.80 1.88
CA CYS A 335 7.41 -9.36 1.66
C CYS A 335 6.48 -10.51 1.20
N PHE A 336 6.93 -11.39 0.32
CA PHE A 336 6.07 -12.44 -0.26
C PHE A 336 6.16 -13.80 0.45
N PHE A 337 7.26 -14.12 1.12
CA PHE A 337 7.28 -15.25 2.06
C PHE A 337 6.45 -14.94 3.31
N HIS A 338 6.38 -13.66 3.69
CA HIS A 338 5.60 -13.17 4.82
C HIS A 338 5.93 -13.97 6.11
N PRO A 339 7.19 -14.05 6.54
CA PRO A 339 7.62 -15.07 7.49
C PRO A 339 7.10 -14.88 8.92
N PHE A 340 6.61 -13.69 9.26
CA PHE A 340 6.06 -13.33 10.57
C PHE A 340 4.55 -13.07 10.48
N ASP A 341 3.85 -13.12 11.61
CA ASP A 341 2.42 -12.77 11.68
C ASP A 341 2.19 -11.26 11.56
N ASP A 342 3.16 -10.43 11.94
CA ASP A 342 3.14 -8.97 11.76
C ASP A 342 4.54 -8.43 11.44
N GLY A 343 4.57 -7.24 10.84
CA GLY A 343 5.76 -6.43 10.65
C GLY A 343 6.65 -6.87 9.50
N ASN A 344 6.16 -7.71 8.57
CA ASN A 344 6.95 -8.19 7.43
C ASN A 344 7.49 -7.06 6.55
N ALA A 345 6.71 -5.99 6.32
CA ALA A 345 7.19 -4.83 5.57
C ALA A 345 8.33 -4.08 6.29
N ARG A 346 8.28 -4.03 7.63
CA ARG A 346 9.35 -3.43 8.46
C ARG A 346 10.61 -4.33 8.44
N ALA A 347 10.44 -5.64 8.54
CA ALA A 347 11.52 -6.61 8.39
C ALA A 347 12.18 -6.55 7.00
N ALA A 348 11.37 -6.46 5.94
CA ALA A 348 11.85 -6.33 4.55
C ALA A 348 12.66 -5.04 4.36
N PHE A 349 12.18 -3.92 4.91
CA PHE A 349 12.92 -2.66 4.91
C PHE A 349 14.27 -2.79 5.63
N LEU A 350 14.32 -3.39 6.82
CA LEU A 350 15.56 -3.60 7.56
C LEU A 350 16.54 -4.51 6.81
N ALA A 351 16.07 -5.55 6.13
CA ALA A 351 16.91 -6.41 5.29
C ALA A 351 17.48 -5.69 4.07
N LEU A 352 16.71 -4.80 3.43
CA LEU A 352 17.20 -3.94 2.37
C LEU A 352 18.35 -3.05 2.89
N ILE A 353 18.15 -2.38 4.03
CA ILE A 353 19.17 -1.53 4.65
C ILE A 353 20.40 -2.35 5.06
N PHE A 354 20.23 -3.58 5.55
CA PHE A 354 21.32 -4.49 5.87
C PHE A 354 22.21 -4.78 4.67
N ILE A 355 21.62 -5.10 3.51
CA ILE A 355 22.38 -5.41 2.29
C ILE A 355 23.17 -4.18 1.83
N LEU A 356 22.59 -2.98 1.88
CA LEU A 356 23.31 -1.74 1.56
C LEU A 356 24.44 -1.47 2.55
N ALA A 357 24.16 -1.59 3.85
CA ALA A 357 25.12 -1.31 4.91
C ALA A 357 26.33 -2.27 4.88
N ARG A 358 26.14 -3.51 4.38
CA ARG A 358 27.24 -4.47 4.20
C ARG A 358 28.28 -4.02 3.17
N GLU A 359 27.87 -3.23 2.18
CA GLU A 359 28.78 -2.61 1.20
C GLU A 359 29.18 -1.18 1.62
N GLY A 360 28.90 -0.77 2.85
CA GLY A 360 29.19 0.57 3.34
C GLY A 360 28.32 1.67 2.70
N VAL A 361 27.11 1.31 2.24
CA VAL A 361 26.17 2.25 1.63
C VAL A 361 25.03 2.58 2.60
N ALA A 362 24.79 3.86 2.81
CA ALA A 362 23.62 4.40 3.47
C ALA A 362 22.90 5.41 2.55
N LEU A 363 21.58 5.52 2.71
CA LEU A 363 20.73 6.39 1.90
C LEU A 363 20.31 7.63 2.69
N ASP A 364 20.27 8.78 2.03
CA ASP A 364 19.80 10.04 2.60
C ASP A 364 18.27 10.20 2.54
N ASP A 365 17.59 9.47 1.67
CA ASP A 365 16.13 9.38 1.63
C ASP A 365 15.68 7.94 1.31
N VAL A 366 14.75 7.45 2.12
CA VAL A 366 14.13 6.12 1.96
C VAL A 366 12.62 6.21 1.76
N SER A 367 12.09 7.44 1.57
CA SER A 367 10.65 7.69 1.48
C SER A 367 9.98 6.75 0.47
N LEU A 368 10.46 6.74 -0.78
CA LEU A 368 9.89 5.92 -1.87
C LEU A 368 9.93 4.40 -1.60
N LEU A 369 10.87 3.92 -0.78
CA LEU A 369 11.07 2.49 -0.53
C LEU A 369 10.03 1.88 0.43
N ARG A 370 9.36 2.70 1.25
CA ARG A 370 8.38 2.20 2.24
C ARG A 370 6.92 2.56 1.94
N ARG A 371 6.65 3.30 0.87
CA ARG A 371 5.29 3.78 0.52
C ARG A 371 4.70 3.09 -0.70
N VAL A 372 5.50 2.31 -1.43
CA VAL A 372 5.06 1.57 -2.61
C VAL A 372 4.81 0.11 -2.25
N SER A 373 3.67 -0.42 -2.67
CA SER A 373 3.33 -1.84 -2.51
C SER A 373 3.52 -2.55 -3.85
N PHE A 374 4.07 -3.76 -3.81
CA PHE A 374 4.39 -4.55 -4.99
C PHE A 374 3.49 -5.80 -5.09
N GLN A 375 3.03 -6.17 -6.28
CA GLN A 375 2.31 -7.39 -6.66
C GLN A 375 3.27 -8.57 -6.88
N ALA A 376 2.81 -9.76 -6.51
CA ALA A 376 3.62 -10.98 -6.58
C ALA A 376 3.81 -11.53 -8.00
N ASP A 377 3.00 -11.11 -8.97
CA ASP A 377 2.89 -11.72 -10.30
C ASP A 377 3.31 -10.82 -11.47
N ASP A 378 3.72 -9.57 -11.20
CA ASP A 378 4.25 -8.68 -12.22
C ASP A 378 5.79 -8.76 -12.26
N PRO A 379 6.40 -9.36 -13.30
CA PRO A 379 7.85 -9.47 -13.41
C PRO A 379 8.56 -8.13 -13.65
N ARG A 380 7.82 -7.04 -13.91
CA ARG A 380 8.39 -5.69 -14.09
C ARG A 380 8.63 -5.00 -12.76
N GLU A 381 7.82 -5.30 -11.75
CA GLU A 381 7.86 -4.62 -10.46
C GLU A 381 9.17 -4.80 -9.68
N PRO A 382 9.82 -5.98 -9.70
CA PRO A 382 11.13 -6.14 -9.10
C PRO A 382 12.18 -5.20 -9.70
N LEU A 383 12.15 -5.00 -11.02
CA LEU A 383 13.04 -4.07 -11.71
C LEU A 383 12.69 -2.61 -11.40
N ILE A 384 11.42 -2.29 -11.15
CA ILE A 384 11.00 -0.96 -10.68
C ILE A 384 11.62 -0.69 -9.30
N LEU A 385 11.52 -1.63 -8.36
CA LEU A 385 12.15 -1.46 -7.05
C LEU A 385 13.67 -1.30 -7.16
N THR A 386 14.34 -2.12 -7.98
CA THR A 386 15.78 -1.97 -8.22
C THR A 386 16.13 -0.58 -8.76
N ARG A 387 15.36 -0.05 -9.72
CA ARG A 387 15.53 1.31 -10.23
C ARG A 387 15.27 2.36 -9.16
N SER A 388 14.26 2.21 -8.32
CA SER A 388 13.97 3.13 -7.22
C SER A 388 15.13 3.20 -6.22
N ILE A 389 15.69 2.06 -5.83
CA ILE A 389 16.88 2.01 -4.95
C ILE A 389 18.07 2.71 -5.63
N ASN A 390 18.30 2.44 -6.92
CA ASN A 390 19.38 3.07 -7.69
C ASN A 390 19.20 4.60 -7.81
N ILE A 391 17.98 5.08 -7.99
CA ILE A 391 17.66 6.52 -8.01
C ILE A 391 17.99 7.15 -6.66
N SER A 392 17.53 6.55 -5.54
CA SER A 392 17.86 7.03 -4.20
C SER A 392 19.37 7.11 -4.00
N LEU A 393 20.10 6.02 -4.31
CA LEU A 393 21.56 5.96 -4.19
C LEU A 393 22.27 7.03 -5.03
N SER A 394 21.83 7.22 -6.27
CA SER A 394 22.38 8.24 -7.17
C SER A 394 22.14 9.67 -6.65
N LEU A 395 20.96 9.93 -6.07
CA LEU A 395 20.63 11.21 -5.46
C LEU A 395 21.47 11.47 -4.21
N THR A 396 21.65 10.46 -3.36
CA THR A 396 22.53 10.50 -2.18
C THR A 396 23.94 10.94 -2.58
N ARG A 397 24.53 10.27 -3.60
CA ARG A 397 25.87 10.59 -4.11
C ARG A 397 25.97 12.02 -4.65
N ARG A 398 25.00 12.45 -5.46
CA ARG A 398 24.97 13.80 -6.04
C ARG A 398 24.92 14.89 -4.97
N ARG A 399 24.14 14.70 -3.91
CA ARG A 399 24.02 15.68 -2.82
C ARG A 399 25.34 15.82 -2.06
N LEU A 400 26.05 14.73 -1.79
CA LEU A 400 27.40 14.76 -1.21
C LEU A 400 28.39 15.53 -2.11
N SER A 401 28.43 15.24 -3.41
CA SER A 401 29.31 15.97 -4.35
C SER A 401 28.99 17.47 -4.42
N SER A 402 27.70 17.85 -4.30
CA SER A 402 27.28 19.25 -4.32
C SER A 402 27.57 20.02 -3.02
N GLN A 403 27.71 19.32 -1.89
CA GLN A 403 28.13 19.90 -0.61
C GLN A 403 29.64 20.10 -0.56
N GLY A 404 30.43 19.17 -1.10
CA GLY A 404 31.91 19.30 -1.18
C GLY A 404 32.43 20.40 -2.11
N TYR A 405 31.57 20.97 -2.97
CA TYR A 405 31.89 22.14 -3.81
C TYR A 405 31.51 23.49 -3.16
N ARG A 406 30.90 23.48 -1.97
CA ARG A 406 30.49 24.69 -1.22
C ARG A 406 31.37 24.99 0.01
N GLU A 407 32.38 24.16 0.26
CA GLU A 407 33.52 24.48 1.14
C GLU A 407 34.70 24.97 0.28
#